data_AF-S6U047-F1
#
_entry.id   AF-S6U047-F1
#
_cell.length_a   1.000
_cell.length_b   1.000
_cell.length_c   1.000
_cell.angle_alpha   90.00
_cell.angle_beta   90.00
_cell.angle_gamma   90.00
#
_symmetry.space_group_name_H-M   'P 1'
#
loop_
_entity.id
_entity.type
_entity.pdbx_description
1 polymer ?
#
loop_
_entity_poly.entity_id
_entity_poly.type
_entity_poly.pdbx_seq_one_letter_code
_entity_poly.pdbx_strand_id
1 'polypeptide(L)'
;MSSRSHAIENATEQFDNGTFFALLGDSVSYPTQSQEAASLPELYRYLNEFITPHVERLGFSVKVHDNPVAGRGPLMIATRIEDPALPTLLSYGHGDVVRGY
;
A
#
# COMPACT_ATOMS: atom_id res chain seq x y z
N MET A 1 -6.21 19.06 -16.80
CA MET A 1 -6.84 18.71 -15.51
C MET A 1 -7.56 17.39 -15.69
N SER A 2 -7.31 16.40 -14.84
CA SER A 2 -8.10 15.17 -14.83
C SER A 2 -9.48 15.47 -14.24
N SER A 3 -10.56 15.09 -14.94
CA SER A 3 -11.91 15.20 -14.39
C SER A 3 -12.22 14.02 -13.46
N ARG A 4 -13.26 14.14 -12.63
CA ARG A 4 -13.75 13.01 -11.82
C ARG A 4 -14.07 11.80 -12.69
N SER A 5 -14.73 12.02 -13.83
CA SER A 5 -15.09 10.93 -14.75
C SER A 5 -13.86 10.22 -15.31
N HIS A 6 -12.84 10.98 -15.69
CA HIS A 6 -11.59 10.42 -16.21
C HIS A 6 -10.84 9.60 -15.14
N ALA A 7 -10.85 10.05 -13.88
CA ALA A 7 -10.26 9.29 -12.78
C ALA A 7 -10.98 7.94 -12.54
N ILE A 8 -12.32 7.92 -12.65
CA ILE A 8 -13.11 6.68 -12.52
C ILE A 8 -12.81 5.74 -13.69
N GLU A 9 -12.82 6.26 -14.92
CA GLU A 9 -12.55 5.49 -16.14
C GLU A 9 -11.17 4.82 -16.09
N ASN A 10 -10.13 5.57 -15.73
CA ASN A 10 -8.77 5.04 -15.59
C ASN A 10 -8.65 3.97 -14.49
N ALA A 11 -9.48 4.03 -13.44
CA ALA A 11 -9.50 3.00 -12.40
C ALA A 11 -10.25 1.75 -12.86
N THR A 12 -11.37 1.90 -13.58
CA THR A 12 -12.18 0.77 -14.05
C THR A 12 -11.52 0.01 -15.19
N GLU A 13 -10.84 0.70 -16.11
CA GLU A 13 -10.16 0.08 -17.25
C GLU A 13 -9.10 -0.95 -16.82
N GLN A 14 -8.47 -0.75 -15.64
CA GLN A 14 -7.48 -1.69 -15.11
C GLN A 14 -8.06 -3.07 -14.79
N PHE A 15 -9.34 -3.15 -14.46
CA PHE A 15 -10.02 -4.43 -14.26
C PHE A 15 -10.26 -5.12 -15.60
N ASP A 16 -10.65 -4.36 -16.63
CA ASP A 16 -10.97 -4.87 -17.96
C ASP A 16 -9.72 -5.33 -18.73
N ASN A 17 -8.61 -4.59 -18.58
CA ASN A 17 -7.36 -4.88 -19.31
C ASN A 17 -6.40 -5.79 -18.52
N GLY A 18 -6.79 -6.25 -17.33
CA GLY A 18 -6.01 -7.18 -16.50
C GLY A 18 -4.87 -6.57 -15.70
N THR A 19 -4.61 -5.26 -15.83
CA THR A 19 -3.56 -4.55 -15.06
C THR A 19 -3.77 -4.71 -13.55
N PHE A 20 -5.02 -4.64 -13.10
CA PHE A 20 -5.35 -4.83 -11.69
C PHE A 20 -4.97 -6.23 -11.21
N PHE A 21 -5.26 -7.27 -11.99
CA PHE A 21 -4.94 -8.65 -11.62
C PHE A 21 -3.43 -8.91 -11.61
N ALA A 22 -2.68 -8.34 -12.57
CA ALA A 22 -1.23 -8.43 -12.57
C ALA A 22 -0.62 -7.78 -11.31
N LEU A 23 -1.06 -6.55 -11.00
CA LEU A 23 -0.61 -5.83 -9.80
C LEU A 23 -0.99 -6.56 -8.51
N LEU A 24 -2.21 -7.11 -8.44
CA LEU A 24 -2.65 -7.92 -7.32
C LEU A 24 -1.82 -9.19 -7.18
N GLY A 25 -1.50 -9.86 -8.28
CA GLY A 25 -0.62 -11.03 -8.32
C GLY A 25 0.74 -10.75 -7.72
N ASP A 26 1.35 -9.62 -8.11
CA ASP A 26 2.62 -9.17 -7.52
C ASP A 26 2.47 -8.89 -6.03
N SER A 27 1.39 -8.20 -5.63
CA SER A 27 1.09 -7.88 -4.23
C SER A 27 1.00 -9.12 -3.34
N VAL A 28 0.22 -10.12 -3.76
CA VAL A 28 -0.04 -11.32 -2.94
C VAL A 28 1.11 -12.33 -2.96
N SER A 29 2.12 -12.12 -3.82
CA SER A 29 3.34 -12.93 -3.83
C SER A 29 4.23 -12.71 -2.61
N TYR A 30 3.98 -11.64 -1.84
CA TYR A 30 4.67 -11.35 -0.57
C TYR A 30 3.97 -12.11 0.57
N PRO A 31 4.63 -13.09 1.21
CA PRO A 31 4.01 -13.93 2.24
C PRO A 31 3.98 -13.24 3.62
N THR A 32 3.29 -12.11 3.70
CA THR A 32 3.18 -11.29 4.92
C THR A 32 2.21 -11.90 5.93
N GLN A 33 2.62 -12.05 7.20
CA GLN A 33 1.77 -12.57 8.27
C GLN A 33 2.00 -11.81 9.58
N SER A 34 0.94 -11.33 10.24
CA SER A 34 1.08 -10.55 11.49
C SER A 34 1.26 -11.38 12.76
N GLN A 35 0.88 -12.65 12.73
CA GLN A 35 0.94 -13.54 13.89
C GLN A 35 2.32 -14.16 14.08
N GLU A 36 3.15 -14.13 13.03
CA GLU A 36 4.42 -14.83 12.98
C GLU A 36 5.59 -13.86 13.04
N ALA A 37 6.36 -13.91 14.12
CA ALA A 37 7.54 -13.06 14.28
C ALA A 37 8.56 -13.27 13.14
N ALA A 38 8.62 -14.49 12.58
CA ALA A 38 9.47 -14.81 11.43
C ALA A 38 9.05 -14.08 10.14
N SER A 39 7.81 -13.57 10.05
CA SER A 39 7.33 -12.80 8.90
C SER A 39 7.68 -11.31 8.95
N LEU A 40 8.31 -10.83 10.03
CA LEU A 40 8.71 -9.42 10.14
C LEU A 40 9.53 -8.93 8.93
N PRO A 41 10.56 -9.65 8.45
CA PRO A 41 11.30 -9.22 7.27
C PRO A 41 10.41 -9.04 6.05
N GLU A 42 9.44 -9.94 5.83
CA GLU A 42 8.49 -9.85 4.71
C GLU A 42 7.53 -8.67 4.85
N LEU A 43 7.13 -8.31 6.07
CA LEU A 43 6.31 -7.12 6.32
C LEU A 43 7.07 -5.84 5.91
N TYR A 44 8.35 -5.72 6.29
CA TYR A 44 9.18 -4.60 5.84
C TYR A 44 9.42 -4.65 4.33
N ARG A 45 9.64 -5.84 3.76
CA ARG A 45 9.87 -6.02 2.32
C ARG A 45 8.64 -5.57 1.51
N TYR A 46 7.44 -5.98 1.92
CA TYR A 46 6.20 -5.55 1.29
C TYR A 46 6.02 -4.02 1.33
N LEU A 47 6.26 -3.42 2.49
CA LEU A 47 6.18 -1.96 2.61
C LEU A 47 7.22 -1.26 1.73
N ASN A 48 8.49 -1.65 1.81
CA ASN A 48 9.59 -0.94 1.13
C ASN A 48 9.69 -1.23 -0.37
N GLU A 49 9.46 -2.47 -0.80
CA GLU A 49 9.67 -2.89 -2.19
C GLU A 49 8.38 -2.87 -3.01
N PHE A 50 7.22 -3.11 -2.38
CA PHE A 50 5.94 -3.08 -3.07
C PHE A 50 5.21 -1.75 -2.88
N ILE A 51 4.81 -1.38 -1.66
CA ILE A 51 3.94 -0.20 -1.45
C ILE A 51 4.67 1.12 -1.73
N THR A 52 5.87 1.34 -1.18
CA THR A 52 6.61 2.61 -1.28
C THR A 52 6.75 3.08 -2.74
N PRO A 53 7.27 2.27 -3.69
CA PRO A 53 7.43 2.72 -5.07
C PRO A 53 6.10 3.04 -5.75
N HIS A 54 5.00 2.38 -5.38
CA HIS A 54 3.68 2.64 -5.97
C HIS A 54 3.12 3.99 -5.55
N VAL A 55 3.20 4.33 -4.27
CA VAL A 55 2.68 5.61 -3.76
C VAL A 55 3.62 6.78 -4.08
N GLU A 56 4.93 6.57 -4.13
CA GLU A 56 5.88 7.61 -4.54
C GLU A 56 5.68 8.04 -5.99
N ARG A 57 5.33 7.11 -6.90
CA ARG A 57 4.95 7.46 -8.28
C ARG A 57 3.70 8.35 -8.36
N LEU A 58 2.84 8.31 -7.34
CA LEU A 58 1.67 9.17 -7.22
C LEU A 58 1.98 10.51 -6.51
N GLY A 59 3.24 10.75 -6.13
CA GLY A 59 3.70 11.98 -5.48
C GLY A 59 3.58 11.96 -3.95
N PHE A 60 3.44 10.80 -3.32
CA PHE A 60 3.50 10.68 -1.87
C PHE A 60 4.95 10.64 -1.37
N SER A 61 5.18 11.22 -0.20
CA SER A 61 6.35 10.94 0.63
C SER A 61 6.01 9.82 1.61
N VAL A 62 6.96 8.93 1.87
CA VAL A 62 6.72 7.74 2.71
C VAL A 62 7.62 7.72 3.93
N LYS A 63 7.07 7.30 5.06
CA LYS A 63 7.82 6.93 6.25
C LYS A 63 7.32 5.60 6.79
N VAL A 64 8.24 4.65 6.96
CA VAL A 64 8.01 3.40 7.67
C VAL A 64 8.48 3.58 9.12
N HIS A 65 7.64 3.19 10.06
CA HIS A 65 7.85 3.28 11.49
C HIS A 65 7.94 1.88 12.08
N ASP A 66 9.02 1.63 12.82
CA ASP A 66 9.15 0.41 13.61
C ASP A 66 8.06 0.35 14.68
N ASN A 67 7.59 -0.86 14.98
CA ASN A 67 6.65 -1.04 16.07
C ASN A 67 7.37 -0.81 17.42
N PRO A 68 6.81 -0.01 18.35
CA PRO A 68 7.39 0.15 19.67
C PRO A 68 7.39 -1.15 20.49
N VAL A 69 6.56 -2.13 20.11
CA VAL A 69 6.54 -3.47 20.70
C VAL A 69 7.41 -4.40 19.87
N ALA A 70 8.47 -4.94 20.49
CA ALA A 70 9.36 -5.91 19.86
C ALA A 70 8.57 -7.11 19.32
N GLY A 71 8.92 -7.54 18.10
CA GLY A 71 8.27 -8.69 17.46
C GLY A 71 6.97 -8.36 16.70
N ARG A 72 6.56 -7.08 16.63
CA ARG A 72 5.34 -6.65 15.94
C ARG A 72 5.63 -5.91 14.63
N GLY A 73 4.68 -5.98 13.71
CA GLY A 73 4.81 -5.43 12.36
C GLY A 73 4.91 -3.90 12.32
N PRO A 74 5.61 -3.35 11.31
CA PRO A 74 5.76 -1.91 11.12
C PRO A 74 4.46 -1.20 10.71
N LEU A 75 4.47 0.13 10.84
CA LEU A 75 3.44 1.02 10.31
C LEU A 75 4.02 1.89 9.20
N MET A 76 3.36 1.99 8.05
CA MET A 76 3.69 2.97 7.02
C MET A 76 2.73 4.16 7.07
N ILE A 77 3.26 5.37 6.95
CA ILE A 77 2.51 6.58 6.65
C ILE A 77 3.01 7.13 5.32
N ALA A 78 2.11 7.23 4.34
CA ALA A 78 2.34 7.91 3.07
C ALA A 78 1.55 9.23 3.07
N THR A 79 2.21 10.35 2.76
CA THR A 79 1.58 11.68 2.77
C THR A 79 1.86 12.43 1.48
N ARG A 80 0.79 13.00 0.90
CA ARG A 80 0.83 13.92 -0.24
C ARG A 80 -0.02 15.13 0.10
N ILE A 81 0.53 16.33 -0.08
CA ILE A 81 -0.19 17.60 0.09
C ILE A 81 -0.39 18.19 -1.31
N GLU A 82 -1.63 18.17 -1.79
CA GLU A 82 -2.00 18.82 -3.06
C GLU A 82 -2.24 20.31 -2.85
N ASP A 83 -2.94 20.68 -1.77
CA ASP A 83 -3.14 22.06 -1.30
C ASP A 83 -3.51 22.05 0.20
N PRO A 84 -2.83 22.81 1.08
CA PRO A 84 -3.16 22.90 2.51
C PRO A 84 -4.57 23.40 2.84
N ALA A 85 -5.25 24.07 1.90
CA ALA A 85 -6.62 24.58 2.07
C ALA A 85 -7.69 23.54 1.72
N LEU A 86 -7.33 22.40 1.11
CA LEU A 86 -8.27 21.34 0.78
C LEU A 86 -8.51 20.39 1.97
N PRO A 87 -9.65 19.68 2.00
CA PRO A 87 -9.89 18.64 2.98
C PRO A 87 -8.85 17.51 2.91
N THR A 88 -8.50 16.94 4.06
CA THR A 88 -7.65 15.75 4.12
C THR A 88 -8.44 14.49 3.81
N LEU A 89 -7.93 13.67 2.88
CA LEU A 89 -8.37 12.29 2.68
C LEU A 89 -7.43 11.34 3.43
N LEU A 90 -8.00 10.48 4.27
CA LEU A 90 -7.28 9.39 4.93
C LEU A 90 -7.77 8.05 4.37
N SER A 91 -6.84 7.26 3.82
CA SER A 91 -7.07 5.86 3.49
C SER A 91 -6.28 4.98 4.44
N TYR A 92 -6.87 3.87 4.87
CA TYR A 92 -6.28 2.90 5.78
C TYR A 92 -6.43 1.49 5.22
N GLY A 93 -5.37 0.69 5.37
CA GLY A 93 -5.36 -0.73 5.02
C GLY A 93 -4.29 -1.47 5.83
N HIS A 94 -4.33 -2.79 5.77
CA HIS A 94 -3.33 -3.67 6.38
C HIS A 94 -2.54 -4.38 5.26
N GLY A 95 -1.22 -4.55 5.46
CA GLY A 95 -0.33 -5.17 4.47
C GLY A 95 -0.02 -6.64 4.74
N ASP A 96 -0.62 -7.19 5.79
CA ASP A 96 -0.44 -8.55 6.28
C ASP A 96 -1.71 -9.38 6.15
N VAL A 97 -1.57 -10.70 6.20
CA VAL A 97 -2.72 -11.60 6.32
C VAL A 97 -2.59 -12.51 7.54
N VAL A 98 -3.64 -13.29 7.79
CA VAL A 98 -3.59 -14.41 8.73
C VAL A 98 -3.05 -15.67 8.02
N ARG A 99 -2.76 -16.71 8.80
CA ARG A 99 -2.33 -18.01 8.26
C ARG A 99 -3.40 -18.58 7.32
N GLY A 100 -3.01 -18.90 6.08
CA GLY A 100 -3.85 -19.66 5.16
C GLY A 100 -3.68 -21.15 5.44
N TYR A 101 -4.72 -21.79 5.96
CA TYR A 101 -4.81 -23.24 6.17
C TYR A 101 -5.77 -23.86 5.15
#